data_AF-A0A4R4VMZ3-F1
#
_entry.id   AF-A0A4R4VMZ3-F1
#
_cell.length_a   1.000
_cell.length_b   1.000
_cell.length_c   1.000
_cell.angle_alpha   90.00
_cell.angle_beta   90.00
_cell.angle_gamma   90.00
#
_symmetry.space_group_name_H-M   'P 1'
#
loop_
_entity.id
_entity.type
_entity.pdbx_description
1 polymer ?
#
loop_
_entity_poly.entity_id
_entity_poly.type
_entity_poly.pdbx_seq_one_letter_code
_entity_poly.pdbx_strand_id
1 'polypeptide(L)'
;MKSTKAATTIRVSVTTRDRLARIARQEGRTMTEVLHDAIADYEQKQFWQTVNEQIEHTQREDPEGWADYLTEREFVLGPRPRSRRIAPEWDGLITFPEEKDETHAR
;
A
#
# COMPACT_ATOMS: atom_id res chain seq x y z
N MET A 1 -7.23 21.60 -9.60
CA MET A 1 -6.07 22.52 -9.43
C MET A 1 -5.20 22.47 -10.68
N LYS A 2 -4.77 23.63 -11.21
CA LYS A 2 -3.67 23.64 -12.21
C LYS A 2 -2.38 23.32 -11.47
N SER A 3 -1.76 22.18 -11.79
CA SER A 3 -0.40 21.87 -11.35
C SER A 3 0.55 22.79 -12.10
N THR A 4 1.03 23.85 -11.45
CA THR A 4 2.03 24.76 -12.01
C THR A 4 3.37 24.04 -11.96
N LYS A 5 3.99 23.74 -13.11
CA LYS A 5 5.37 23.21 -13.21
C LYS A 5 6.41 24.25 -12.77
N ALA A 6 6.31 24.75 -11.56
CA ALA A 6 7.30 25.64 -10.96
C ALA A 6 8.33 24.78 -10.22
N ALA A 7 9.61 24.93 -10.57
CA ALA A 7 10.69 24.29 -9.83
C ALA A 7 11.03 25.11 -8.58
N THR A 8 11.19 24.42 -7.44
CA THR A 8 11.55 25.03 -6.16
C THR A 8 12.73 24.28 -5.55
N THR A 9 13.59 24.99 -4.80
CA THR A 9 14.73 24.40 -4.11
C THR A 9 14.41 24.19 -2.63
N ILE A 10 14.49 22.95 -2.16
CA ILE A 10 14.35 22.59 -0.74
C ILE A 10 15.72 22.34 -0.11
N ARG A 11 15.87 22.68 1.18
CA ARG A 11 17.07 22.32 1.95
C ARG A 11 16.89 20.93 2.55
N VAL A 12 17.89 20.08 2.35
CA VAL A 12 17.97 18.73 2.92
C VAL A 12 19.37 18.49 3.46
N SER A 13 19.55 17.46 4.30
CA SER A 13 20.89 17.04 4.71
C SER A 13 21.70 16.54 3.51
N VAL A 14 23.03 16.69 3.58
CA VAL A 14 23.96 16.17 2.57
C VAL A 14 23.77 14.67 2.38
N THR A 15 23.57 13.92 3.46
CA THR A 15 23.33 12.48 3.43
C THR A 15 22.07 12.10 2.67
N THR A 16 20.97 12.83 2.84
CA THR A 16 19.70 12.60 2.12
C THR A 16 19.85 12.92 0.64
N ARG A 17 20.50 14.04 0.30
CA ARG A 17 20.81 14.40 -1.09
C ARG A 17 21.62 13.28 -1.76
N ASP A 18 22.66 12.78 -1.10
CA ASP A 18 23.53 11.75 -1.66
C ASP A 18 22.82 10.41 -1.82
N ARG A 19 21.92 10.07 -0.88
CA ARG A 19 21.05 8.90 -0.99
C ARG A 19 20.10 9.01 -2.20
N LEU A 20 19.43 10.15 -2.37
CA LEU A 20 18.56 10.41 -3.53
C LEU A 20 19.34 10.35 -4.84
N ALA A 21 20.53 10.97 -4.88
CA ALA A 21 21.39 10.96 -6.05
C ALA A 21 21.84 9.54 -6.43
N ARG A 22 22.16 8.69 -5.44
CA ARG A 22 22.52 7.29 -5.66
C ARG A 22 21.36 6.50 -6.26
N ILE A 23 20.15 6.61 -5.69
CA ILE A 23 18.96 5.91 -6.18
C ILE A 23 18.63 6.35 -7.61
N ALA A 24 18.59 7.67 -7.85
CA ALA A 24 18.35 8.25 -9.17
C ALA A 24 19.33 7.72 -10.24
N ARG A 25 20.62 7.64 -9.93
CA ARG A 25 21.63 7.07 -10.84
C ARG A 25 21.42 5.58 -11.10
N GLN A 26 21.07 4.80 -10.07
CA GLN A 26 20.83 3.36 -10.20
C GLN A 26 19.61 3.06 -11.09
N GLU A 27 18.59 3.91 -11.04
CA GLU A 27 17.35 3.74 -11.78
C GLU A 27 17.32 4.48 -13.14
N GLY A 28 18.36 5.27 -13.44
CA GLY A 28 18.40 6.09 -14.67
C GLY A 28 17.37 7.23 -14.68
N ARG A 29 16.97 7.72 -13.50
CA ARG A 29 15.93 8.74 -13.30
C ARG A 29 16.52 10.04 -12.74
N THR A 30 15.73 11.11 -12.73
CA THR A 30 16.10 12.36 -12.05
C THR A 30 15.85 12.26 -10.54
N MET A 31 16.57 13.05 -9.73
CA MET A 31 16.33 13.11 -8.28
C MET A 31 14.92 13.59 -7.93
N THR A 32 14.32 14.44 -8.77
CA THR A 32 12.95 14.94 -8.59
C THR A 32 11.92 13.84 -8.80
N GLU A 33 12.08 12.99 -9.80
CA GLU A 33 11.19 11.83 -10.04
C GLU A 33 11.25 10.84 -8.87
N VAL A 34 12.46 10.50 -8.41
CA VAL A 34 12.64 9.62 -7.24
C VAL A 34 11.99 10.22 -5.99
N LEU A 35 12.12 11.53 -5.77
CA LEU A 35 11.48 12.21 -4.65
C LEU A 35 9.95 12.18 -4.77
N HIS A 36 9.42 12.41 -5.97
CA HIS A 36 7.98 12.39 -6.23
C HIS A 36 7.38 11.01 -5.96
N ASP A 37 8.02 9.95 -6.47
CA ASP A 37 7.57 8.57 -6.26
C ASP A 37 7.64 8.20 -4.77
N ALA A 38 8.70 8.60 -4.06
CA ALA A 38 8.82 8.35 -2.62
C ALA A 38 7.72 9.07 -1.81
N ILE A 39 7.29 10.25 -2.23
CA ILE A 39 6.17 10.97 -1.60
C ILE A 39 4.86 10.23 -1.88
N ALA A 40 4.60 9.84 -3.13
CA ALA A 40 3.39 9.11 -3.49
C ALA A 40 3.27 7.78 -2.71
N ASP A 41 4.38 7.03 -2.60
CA ASP A 41 4.43 5.80 -1.81
C ASP A 41 4.15 6.04 -0.32
N TYR A 42 4.65 7.16 0.23
CA TYR A 42 4.39 7.53 1.62
C TYR A 42 2.93 7.91 1.84
N GLU A 43 2.35 8.72 0.95
CA GLU A 43 0.93 9.11 1.00
C GLU A 43 0.02 7.88 0.89
N GLN A 44 0.34 6.94 0.00
CA GLN A 44 -0.41 5.71 -0.15
C GLN A 44 -0.35 4.83 1.11
N LYS A 45 0.81 4.75 1.76
CA LYS A 45 0.97 4.03 3.04
C LYS A 45 0.13 4.68 4.13
N GLN A 46 0.17 6.01 4.24
CA GLN A 46 -0.62 6.74 5.22
C GLN A 46 -2.13 6.59 4.97
N PHE A 47 -2.56 6.63 3.71
CA PHE A 47 -3.95 6.38 3.35
C PHE A 47 -4.42 5.00 3.85
N TRP A 48 -3.66 3.94 3.56
CA TRP A 48 -4.01 2.59 4.00
C TRP A 48 -3.98 2.41 5.51
N GLN A 49 -3.02 3.05 6.19
CA GLN A 49 -2.97 3.05 7.64
C GLN A 49 -4.26 3.67 8.24
N THR A 50 -4.66 4.84 7.75
CA THR A 50 -5.89 5.50 8.20
C THR A 50 -7.13 4.65 7.91
N VAL A 51 -7.23 4.04 6.73
CA VAL A 51 -8.36 3.16 6.40
C VAL A 51 -8.45 1.98 7.35
N ASN A 52 -7.32 1.33 7.67
CA ASN A 52 -7.29 0.22 8.60
C ASN A 52 -7.71 0.65 10.01
N GLU A 53 -7.17 1.76 10.50
CA GLU A 53 -7.54 2.31 11.82
C GLU A 53 -9.04 2.63 11.91
N GLN A 54 -9.63 3.18 10.84
CA GLN A 54 -11.07 3.46 10.79
C GLN A 54 -11.90 2.17 10.76
N ILE A 55 -11.48 1.15 10.00
CA ILE A 55 -12.15 -0.15 9.98
C ILE A 55 -12.11 -0.79 11.37
N GLU A 56 -10.95 -0.79 12.05
CA GLU A 56 -10.81 -1.32 13.41
C GLU A 56 -11.64 -0.53 14.43
N HIS A 57 -11.80 0.77 14.21
CA HIS A 57 -12.66 1.60 15.04
C HIS A 57 -14.14 1.23 14.85
N THR A 58 -14.62 1.18 13.61
CA THR A 58 -16.01 0.77 13.31
C THR A 58 -16.32 -0.62 13.84
N GLN A 59 -15.39 -1.58 13.71
CA GLN A 59 -15.55 -2.93 14.28
C GLN A 59 -15.77 -2.92 15.79
N ARG A 60 -15.14 -1.99 16.51
CA ARG A 60 -15.26 -1.88 17.98
C ARG A 60 -16.51 -1.13 18.40
N GLU A 61 -16.89 -0.08 17.67
CA GLU A 61 -18.02 0.78 18.02
C GLU A 61 -19.36 0.19 17.60
N ASP A 62 -19.41 -0.52 16.48
CA ASP A 62 -20.62 -1.17 15.96
C ASP A 62 -20.34 -2.60 15.48
N PRO A 63 -20.17 -3.56 16.42
CA PRO A 63 -19.91 -4.95 16.07
C PRO A 63 -21.08 -5.62 15.31
N GLU A 64 -22.32 -5.19 15.56
CA GLU A 64 -23.52 -5.76 14.93
C GLU A 64 -23.65 -5.29 13.48
N GLY A 65 -23.56 -3.98 13.22
CA GLY A 65 -23.53 -3.44 11.86
C GLY A 65 -22.34 -3.94 11.05
N TRP A 66 -21.19 -4.18 11.70
CA TRP A 66 -20.05 -4.83 11.05
C TRP A 66 -20.35 -6.28 10.65
N ALA A 67 -21.03 -7.06 11.49
CA ALA A 67 -21.43 -8.43 11.18
C ALA A 67 -22.46 -8.48 10.03
N ASP A 68 -23.40 -7.54 10.00
CA ASP A 68 -24.35 -7.39 8.90
C ASP A 68 -23.64 -7.07 7.59
N TYR A 69 -22.69 -6.13 7.59
CA TYR A 69 -21.85 -5.83 6.43
C TYR A 69 -21.08 -7.07 5.94
N LEU A 70 -20.49 -7.86 6.84
CA LEU A 70 -19.78 -9.08 6.45
C LEU A 70 -20.72 -10.12 5.81
N THR A 71 -21.93 -10.24 6.34
CA THR A 71 -22.97 -11.14 5.81
C THR A 71 -23.42 -10.69 4.42
N GLU A 72 -23.70 -9.40 4.23
CA GLU A 72 -24.03 -8.82 2.93
C GLU A 72 -22.88 -9.02 1.93
N ARG A 73 -21.65 -8.75 2.35
CA ARG A 73 -20.46 -8.93 1.52
C ARG A 73 -20.29 -10.38 1.06
N GLU A 74 -20.51 -11.35 1.94
CA GLU A 74 -20.48 -12.78 1.60
C GLU A 74 -21.61 -13.16 0.64
N PHE A 75 -22.80 -12.59 0.81
CA PHE A 75 -23.91 -12.80 -0.12
C PHE A 75 -23.60 -12.26 -1.53
N VAL A 76 -22.99 -11.08 -1.64
CA VAL A 76 -22.69 -10.43 -2.93
C VAL A 76 -21.46 -11.01 -3.62
N LEU A 77 -20.37 -11.23 -2.87
CA LEU A 77 -19.07 -11.66 -3.44
C LEU A 77 -18.85 -13.17 -3.35
N GLY A 78 -19.76 -13.90 -2.69
CA GLY A 78 -19.58 -15.28 -2.32
C GLY A 78 -18.72 -15.47 -1.07
N PRO A 79 -18.66 -16.70 -0.54
CA PRO A 79 -17.83 -17.04 0.61
C PRO A 79 -16.36 -16.74 0.32
N ARG A 80 -15.63 -16.28 1.35
CA ARG A 80 -14.17 -16.16 1.22
C ARG A 80 -13.59 -17.52 0.83
N PRO A 81 -12.75 -17.60 -0.22
CA PRO A 81 -12.20 -18.87 -0.66
C PRO A 81 -11.35 -19.49 0.45
N ARG A 82 -11.63 -20.75 0.78
CA ARG A 82 -10.92 -21.51 1.84
C ARG A 82 -9.49 -21.89 1.45
N SER A 83 -9.14 -21.74 0.17
CA SER A 83 -7.80 -21.99 -0.36
C SER A 83 -7.29 -20.77 -1.09
N ARG A 84 -6.01 -20.44 -0.89
CA ARG A 84 -5.28 -19.41 -1.65
C ARG A 84 -4.93 -19.85 -3.08
N ARG A 85 -5.52 -20.93 -3.58
CA ARG A 85 -5.32 -21.39 -4.96
C ARG A 85 -5.98 -20.38 -5.89
N ILE A 86 -5.14 -19.75 -6.69
CA ILE A 86 -5.57 -18.97 -7.85
C ILE A 86 -6.26 -19.95 -8.82
N ALA A 87 -7.23 -19.47 -9.58
CA ALA A 87 -7.79 -20.27 -10.66
C ALA A 87 -6.67 -20.67 -11.65
N PRO A 88 -6.66 -21.91 -12.18
CA PRO A 88 -5.50 -22.47 -12.90
C PRO A 88 -5.02 -21.63 -14.08
N GLU A 89 -5.92 -20.90 -14.74
CA GLU A 89 -5.61 -20.02 -15.87
C GLU A 89 -4.81 -18.76 -15.47
N TRP A 90 -4.73 -18.46 -14.17
CA TRP A 90 -3.95 -17.37 -13.61
C TRP A 90 -2.67 -17.84 -12.89
N ASP A 91 -2.44 -19.15 -12.84
CA ASP A 91 -1.23 -19.71 -12.25
C ASP A 91 0.01 -19.27 -13.05
N GLY A 92 0.99 -18.68 -12.36
CA GLY A 92 2.16 -18.07 -12.99
C GLY A 92 1.95 -16.71 -13.67
N LEU A 93 0.71 -16.18 -13.74
CA LEU A 93 0.44 -14.81 -14.23
C LEU A 93 0.48 -13.76 -13.11
N ILE A 94 0.31 -14.18 -11.86
CA ILE A 94 0.31 -13.30 -10.68
C ILE A 94 1.37 -13.81 -9.70
N THR A 95 2.35 -12.97 -9.39
CA THR A 95 3.31 -13.22 -8.31
C THR A 95 2.82 -12.51 -7.06
N PHE A 96 2.35 -13.26 -6.06
CA PHE A 96 2.12 -12.67 -4.74
C PHE A 96 3.48 -12.40 -4.07
N PRO A 97 3.68 -11.22 -3.45
CA PRO A 97 4.83 -11.03 -2.57
C PRO A 97 4.78 -12.08 -1.45
N GLU A 98 5.93 -12.66 -1.13
CA GLU A 98 6.09 -13.67 -0.08
C GLU A 98 5.68 -13.06 1.26
N GLU A 99 4.49 -13.44 1.75
CA GLU A 99 4.08 -13.12 3.11
C GLU A 99 5.00 -13.90 4.05
N LYS A 100 5.77 -13.19 4.88
CA LYS A 100 6.45 -13.83 6.00
C LYS A 100 5.38 -14.32 6.96
N ASP A 101 5.17 -15.63 7.02
CA ASP A 101 4.36 -16.27 8.05
C ASP A 101 4.99 -16.00 9.43
N GLU A 102 4.54 -14.93 10.11
CA GLU A 102 4.87 -14.67 11.52
C GLU A 102 4.10 -15.60 12.48
N THR A 103 3.44 -16.65 11.98
CA THR A 103 2.65 -17.61 12.79
C THR A 103 3.41 -18.84 13.27
N HIS A 104 4.74 -18.87 13.15
CA HIS A 104 5.58 -19.87 13.83
C HIS A 104 6.52 -19.24 14.85
N ALA A 105 5.99 -18.46 15.79
CA ALA A 105 6.57 -18.36 17.13
C ALA A 105 6.06 -19.54 17.97
N ARG A 106 6.91 -20.56 18.13
CA ARG A 106 6.72 -21.62 19.13
C ARG A 106 7.15 -21.14 20.51
#